data_AF-A0A356KFC2-F1
#
_entry.id   AF-A0A356KFC2-F1
#
_cell.length_a   1.000
_cell.length_b   1.000
_cell.length_c   1.000
_cell.angle_alpha   90.00
_cell.angle_beta   90.00
_cell.angle_gamma   90.00
#
_symmetry.space_group_name_H-M   'P 1'
#
loop_
_entity.id
_entity.type
_entity.pdbx_description
1 polymer ?
#
loop_
_entity_poly.entity_id
_entity_poly.type
_entity_poly.pdbx_seq_one_letter_code
_entity_poly.pdbx_strand_id
1 'polypeptide(L)'
;MRSLFVCCGALAAFALSSSLVAPAAAEAGVIVLNNGNVITGRIRKEEDTAEFVTMRWPYKHLTHRGHQKYEHGSAPHNIRWHRRNTEKQDYDQPTDEYWEKYEDIEKYPIDPKFMALRERWLLKRKRQEDSNEGLVVIDDPLTKGPRLHPIPVDAGTFKVQKPEGWSSLVEDNIWIFQAKEAREGYHPRIHVFAGPAVIGQADDQLQWFESRMKRVADEGGFEVKDKAHLKTRPGGGFDQVMSTRTVVRNRPVMALRKVFFRKKHTYFFTAYCHESEFPELRALFERCMASMRINEDAKPAKKPAVAKKP
;
A
#
# COMPACT_ATOMS: atom_id res chain seq x y z
N MET A 1 -49.15 -78.59 -12.21
CA MET A 1 -47.70 -78.83 -12.18
C MET A 1 -46.98 -77.50 -12.01
N ARG A 2 -45.98 -77.50 -11.13
CA ARG A 2 -45.01 -76.48 -10.73
C ARG A 2 -44.75 -75.32 -11.72
N SER A 3 -44.72 -74.09 -11.21
CA SER A 3 -43.45 -73.35 -11.00
C SER A 3 -43.67 -71.98 -10.34
N LEU A 4 -42.90 -71.75 -9.27
CA LEU A 4 -42.68 -70.47 -8.60
C LEU A 4 -41.93 -69.50 -9.52
N PHE A 5 -42.18 -68.19 -9.38
CA PHE A 5 -41.10 -67.20 -9.40
C PHE A 5 -41.36 -66.10 -8.38
N VAL A 6 -40.54 -66.13 -7.33
CA VAL A 6 -40.36 -65.10 -6.31
C VAL A 6 -39.46 -64.02 -6.93
N CYS A 7 -39.90 -62.76 -6.95
CA CYS A 7 -39.01 -61.62 -7.21
C CYS A 7 -38.78 -60.87 -5.89
N CYS A 8 -37.55 -61.00 -5.39
CA CYS A 8 -37.00 -60.27 -4.27
C CYS A 8 -37.05 -58.76 -4.53
N GLY A 9 -37.67 -58.02 -3.59
CA GLY A 9 -37.52 -56.57 -3.49
C GLY A 9 -36.08 -56.24 -3.06
N ALA A 10 -35.42 -55.40 -3.85
CA ALA A 10 -34.07 -54.92 -3.61
C ALA A 10 -34.04 -54.05 -2.34
N LEU A 11 -33.27 -54.49 -1.33
CA LEU A 11 -32.80 -53.63 -0.24
C LEU A 11 -31.79 -52.64 -0.82
N ALA A 12 -32.19 -51.37 -0.91
CA ALA A 12 -31.28 -50.27 -1.20
C ALA A 12 -30.36 -50.07 0.02
N ALA A 13 -29.16 -50.65 -0.04
CA ALA A 13 -28.08 -50.31 0.88
C ALA A 13 -27.63 -48.87 0.58
N PHE A 14 -28.06 -47.92 1.41
CA PHE A 14 -27.45 -46.60 1.50
C PHE A 14 -26.02 -46.79 2.03
N ALA A 15 -25.08 -46.93 1.10
CA ALA A 15 -23.66 -46.76 1.39
C ALA A 15 -23.46 -45.29 1.79
N LEU A 16 -23.44 -45.04 3.10
CA LEU A 16 -22.87 -43.82 3.68
C LEU A 16 -21.40 -43.78 3.24
N SER A 17 -21.14 -43.09 2.15
CA SER A 17 -19.82 -42.69 1.71
C SER A 17 -19.24 -41.75 2.75
N SER A 18 -18.62 -42.35 3.77
CA SER A 18 -17.70 -41.73 4.72
C SER A 18 -16.57 -41.12 3.91
N SER A 19 -16.81 -39.92 3.40
CA SER A 19 -15.81 -39.11 2.74
C SER A 19 -14.75 -38.85 3.79
N LEU A 20 -13.60 -39.50 3.65
CA LEU A 20 -12.35 -39.16 4.34
C LEU A 20 -11.99 -37.74 3.92
N VAL A 21 -12.63 -36.75 4.54
CA VAL A 21 -12.26 -35.34 4.40
C VAL A 21 -10.92 -35.22 5.09
N ALA A 22 -9.86 -35.19 4.29
CA ALA A 22 -8.53 -34.89 4.79
C ALA A 22 -8.61 -33.58 5.59
N PRO A 23 -8.10 -33.54 6.83
CA PRO A 23 -8.15 -32.34 7.66
C PRO A 23 -7.48 -31.19 6.92
N ALA A 24 -8.01 -29.99 7.11
CA ALA A 24 -7.52 -28.81 6.40
C ALA A 24 -6.01 -28.60 6.65
N ALA A 25 -5.32 -28.03 5.68
CA ALA A 25 -3.90 -27.74 5.82
C ALA A 25 -3.68 -26.81 7.02
N ALA A 26 -2.73 -27.15 7.89
CA ALA A 26 -2.38 -26.32 9.03
C ALA A 26 -1.66 -25.05 8.56
N GLU A 27 -2.14 -23.91 9.02
CA GLU A 27 -1.64 -22.57 8.66
C GLU A 27 -0.60 -22.12 9.69
N ALA A 28 0.29 -21.20 9.33
CA ALA A 28 1.20 -20.63 10.31
C ALA A 28 0.43 -19.76 11.32
N GLY A 29 0.86 -19.79 12.57
CA GLY A 29 0.20 -19.05 13.63
C GLY A 29 1.11 -18.73 14.79
N VAL A 30 0.66 -17.75 15.57
CA VAL A 30 1.33 -17.24 16.76
C VAL A 30 0.34 -17.25 17.93
N ILE A 31 0.83 -17.66 19.10
CA ILE A 31 0.13 -17.61 20.38
C ILE A 31 1.00 -16.78 21.33
N VAL A 32 0.40 -15.79 21.97
CA VAL A 32 0.99 -15.03 23.06
C VAL A 32 0.27 -15.41 24.34
N LEU A 33 1.03 -15.84 25.35
CA LEU A 33 0.50 -16.26 26.64
C LEU A 33 0.41 -15.09 27.62
N ASN A 34 -0.35 -15.26 28.70
CA ASN A 34 -0.51 -14.23 29.74
C ASN A 34 0.78 -13.90 30.50
N ASN A 35 1.75 -14.80 30.53
CA ASN A 35 3.08 -14.53 31.06
C ASN A 35 4.02 -13.80 30.08
N GLY A 36 3.55 -13.53 28.85
CA GLY A 36 4.32 -12.85 27.80
C GLY A 36 5.09 -13.76 26.86
N ASN A 37 5.10 -15.08 27.11
CA ASN A 37 5.76 -16.02 26.20
C ASN A 37 5.04 -16.05 24.86
N VAL A 38 5.81 -16.01 23.78
CA VAL A 38 5.31 -16.06 22.43
C VAL A 38 5.74 -17.36 21.75
N ILE A 39 4.75 -18.10 21.30
CA ILE A 39 4.87 -19.42 20.68
C ILE A 39 4.46 -19.31 19.22
N THR A 40 5.31 -19.80 18.33
CA THR A 40 5.05 -19.83 16.88
C THR A 40 5.00 -21.25 16.40
N GLY A 41 4.05 -21.56 15.52
CA GLY A 41 3.92 -22.89 14.96
C GLY A 41 2.86 -22.95 13.87
N ARG A 42 2.20 -24.10 13.74
CA ARG A 42 1.06 -24.26 12.82
C ARG A 42 -0.24 -24.54 13.57
N ILE A 43 -1.32 -23.88 13.18
CA ILE A 43 -2.65 -24.00 13.74
C ILE A 43 -3.62 -24.36 12.61
N ARG A 44 -4.45 -25.38 12.80
CA ARG A 44 -5.55 -25.69 11.87
C ARG A 44 -6.78 -24.88 12.20
N LYS A 45 -7.64 -24.65 11.21
CA LYS A 45 -8.87 -23.88 11.39
C LYS A 45 -9.83 -24.51 12.40
N GLU A 46 -9.92 -25.83 12.37
CA GLU A 46 -10.74 -26.65 13.27
C GLU A 46 -10.14 -26.79 14.69
N GLU A 47 -8.87 -26.45 14.86
CA GLU A 47 -8.13 -26.54 16.13
C GLU A 47 -8.00 -25.19 16.84
N ASP A 48 -8.64 -24.17 16.27
CA ASP A 48 -8.74 -22.82 16.79
C ASP A 48 -10.19 -22.57 17.20
N THR A 49 -10.46 -22.70 18.50
CA THR A 49 -11.79 -22.60 19.08
C THR A 49 -11.84 -21.49 20.13
N ALA A 50 -13.06 -21.15 20.57
CA ALA A 50 -13.26 -20.18 21.65
C ALA A 50 -12.67 -20.64 22.99
N GLU A 51 -12.41 -21.93 23.17
CA GLU A 51 -11.93 -22.50 24.45
C GLU A 51 -10.44 -22.85 24.43
N PHE A 52 -9.92 -23.25 23.27
CA PHE A 52 -8.51 -23.63 23.13
C PHE A 52 -7.98 -23.43 21.71
N VAL A 53 -6.66 -23.38 21.61
CA VAL A 53 -5.92 -23.40 20.36
C VAL A 53 -4.87 -24.51 20.41
N THR A 54 -4.81 -25.35 19.38
CA THR A 54 -3.75 -26.37 19.27
C THR A 54 -2.65 -25.90 18.33
N MET A 55 -1.44 -25.81 18.85
CA MET A 55 -0.24 -25.48 18.09
C MET A 55 0.49 -26.76 17.71
N ARG A 56 0.96 -26.85 16.46
CA ARG A 56 1.68 -28.01 15.91
C ARG A 56 3.10 -27.64 15.49
N TRP A 57 4.03 -28.57 15.72
CA TRP A 57 5.42 -28.54 15.25
C TRP A 57 5.72 -29.79 14.41
N PRO A 58 6.66 -29.71 13.46
CA PRO A 58 7.68 -28.67 13.30
C PRO A 58 7.17 -27.42 12.58
N TYR A 59 7.74 -26.28 12.96
CA TYR A 59 7.62 -25.03 12.22
C TYR A 59 9.01 -24.62 11.75
N LYS A 60 9.14 -24.25 10.47
CA LYS A 60 10.42 -24.03 9.78
C LYS A 60 11.40 -25.21 9.97
N HIS A 61 12.62 -24.94 10.46
CA HIS A 61 13.72 -25.90 10.58
C HIS A 61 13.69 -26.75 11.85
N LEU A 62 12.63 -26.66 12.65
CA LEU A 62 12.50 -27.48 13.86
C LEU A 62 12.39 -28.96 13.49
N THR A 63 13.05 -29.83 14.26
CA THR A 63 13.05 -31.29 14.02
C THR A 63 12.04 -32.02 14.89
N HIS A 64 11.64 -31.42 16.01
CA HIS A 64 10.67 -31.99 16.93
C HIS A 64 9.25 -31.94 16.36
N ARG A 65 8.59 -33.10 16.31
CA ARG A 65 7.19 -33.25 15.91
C ARG A 65 6.32 -33.36 17.13
N GLY A 66 5.21 -32.63 17.16
CA GLY A 66 4.30 -32.65 18.30
C GLY A 66 3.17 -31.65 18.13
N HIS A 67 2.25 -31.66 19.09
CA HIS A 67 1.24 -30.64 19.22
C HIS A 67 1.01 -30.34 20.69
N GLN A 68 0.68 -29.10 21.00
CA GLN A 68 0.36 -28.65 22.35
C GLN A 68 -0.97 -27.91 22.30
N LYS A 69 -1.88 -28.28 23.20
CA LYS A 69 -3.13 -27.57 23.45
C LYS A 69 -2.86 -26.42 24.41
N TYR A 70 -3.33 -25.24 24.07
CA TYR A 70 -3.32 -24.04 24.91
C TYR A 70 -4.75 -23.60 25.16
N GLU A 71 -5.08 -23.25 26.40
CA GLU A 71 -6.45 -22.89 26.78
C GLU A 71 -6.58 -21.37 26.94
N HIS A 72 -7.77 -20.86 26.66
CA HIS A 72 -8.10 -19.47 26.98
C HIS A 72 -8.32 -19.31 28.50
N GLY A 73 -8.06 -18.12 29.03
CA GLY A 73 -8.33 -17.80 30.43
C GLY A 73 -7.27 -16.89 31.05
N SER A 74 -7.34 -16.72 32.37
CA SER A 74 -6.51 -15.73 33.09
C SER A 74 -5.23 -16.30 33.69
N ALA A 75 -5.01 -17.62 33.61
CA ALA A 75 -3.79 -18.22 34.17
C ALA A 75 -2.55 -17.79 33.35
N PRO A 76 -1.35 -17.75 33.96
CA PRO A 76 -0.14 -17.25 33.28
C PRO A 76 0.22 -17.98 31.98
N HIS A 77 -0.09 -19.27 31.89
CA HIS A 77 0.18 -20.10 30.71
C HIS A 77 -0.98 -20.18 29.73
N ASN A 78 -2.07 -19.45 29.98
CA ASN A 78 -3.21 -19.39 29.08
C ASN A 78 -2.99 -18.35 27.99
N ILE A 79 -3.76 -18.50 26.92
CA ILE A 79 -3.70 -17.64 25.75
C ILE A 79 -4.17 -16.22 26.13
N ARG A 80 -3.29 -15.24 25.91
CA ARG A 80 -3.63 -13.81 25.94
C ARG A 80 -4.17 -13.36 24.59
N TRP A 81 -3.49 -13.78 23.53
CA TRP A 81 -3.78 -13.43 22.15
C TRP A 81 -3.25 -14.50 21.21
N HIS A 82 -3.92 -14.72 20.08
CA HIS A 82 -3.42 -15.62 19.04
C HIS A 82 -3.93 -15.18 17.68
N ARG A 83 -3.25 -15.62 16.62
CA ARG A 83 -3.68 -15.39 15.24
C ARG A 83 -3.21 -16.49 14.32
N ARG A 84 -4.11 -16.90 13.43
CA ARG A 84 -3.79 -17.67 12.21
C ARG A 84 -3.52 -16.70 11.08
N ASN A 85 -2.47 -16.95 10.30
CA ASN A 85 -2.08 -16.06 9.22
C ASN A 85 -2.13 -16.80 7.88
N THR A 86 -3.01 -16.33 7.00
CA THR A 86 -3.27 -16.90 5.66
C THR A 86 -2.37 -16.29 4.58
N GLU A 87 -1.69 -15.16 4.85
CA GLU A 87 -0.89 -14.42 3.87
C GLU A 87 0.62 -14.55 4.09
N LYS A 88 1.40 -14.62 3.00
CA LYS A 88 2.82 -15.07 2.94
C LYS A 88 3.89 -14.24 3.64
N GLN A 89 3.53 -13.23 4.43
CA GLN A 89 4.50 -12.36 5.10
C GLN A 89 4.22 -12.30 6.60
N ASP A 90 5.30 -12.46 7.38
CA ASP A 90 5.36 -12.24 8.84
C ASP A 90 4.59 -13.25 9.72
N TYR A 91 4.90 -14.53 9.55
CA TYR A 91 4.24 -15.66 10.21
C TYR A 91 4.66 -15.96 11.66
N ASP A 92 5.74 -15.37 12.14
CA ASP A 92 6.43 -15.78 13.36
C ASP A 92 6.64 -14.65 14.37
N GLN A 93 5.77 -13.66 14.33
CA GLN A 93 5.85 -12.51 15.23
C GLN A 93 4.47 -11.94 15.60
N PRO A 94 4.34 -11.27 16.76
CA PRO A 94 3.17 -10.47 17.07
C PRO A 94 2.92 -9.41 16.00
N THR A 95 1.65 -9.12 15.73
CA THR A 95 1.22 -8.19 14.68
C THR A 95 0.96 -6.79 15.21
N ASP A 96 0.81 -5.80 14.32
CA ASP A 96 0.40 -4.43 14.68
C ASP A 96 -0.88 -4.42 15.55
N GLU A 97 -1.86 -5.27 15.24
CA GLU A 97 -3.11 -5.44 16.01
C GLU A 97 -2.86 -5.88 17.46
N TYR A 98 -1.86 -6.75 17.69
CA TYR A 98 -1.47 -7.14 19.04
C TYR A 98 -0.89 -5.94 19.79
N TRP A 99 0.01 -5.18 19.14
CA TRP A 99 0.67 -4.05 19.78
C TRP A 99 -0.28 -2.92 20.10
N GLU A 100 -1.27 -2.65 19.24
CA GLU A 100 -2.34 -1.67 19.51
C GLU A 100 -3.12 -1.99 20.79
N LYS A 101 -3.34 -3.28 21.09
CA LYS A 101 -4.12 -3.72 22.24
C LYS A 101 -3.29 -3.93 23.51
N TYR A 102 -2.01 -4.27 23.37
CA TYR A 102 -1.13 -4.69 24.47
C TYR A 102 0.20 -3.92 24.51
N GLU A 103 0.19 -2.63 24.14
CA GLU A 103 1.39 -1.79 24.07
C GLU A 103 2.12 -1.64 25.41
N ASP A 104 1.36 -1.52 26.49
CA ASP A 104 1.85 -1.27 27.84
C ASP A 104 2.55 -2.53 28.38
N ILE A 105 3.89 -2.55 28.33
CA ILE A 105 4.69 -3.70 28.73
C ILE A 105 4.76 -3.90 30.24
N GLU A 106 4.54 -2.83 31.02
CA GLU A 106 4.52 -2.91 32.48
C GLU A 106 3.29 -3.72 32.91
N LYS A 107 2.17 -3.52 32.20
CA LYS A 107 0.94 -4.27 32.38
C LYS A 107 0.91 -5.61 31.63
N TYR A 108 1.53 -5.67 30.45
CA TYR A 108 1.49 -6.80 29.53
C TYR A 108 2.90 -7.19 29.08
N PRO A 109 3.66 -7.92 29.92
CA PRO A 109 5.00 -8.33 29.56
C PRO A 109 4.99 -9.17 28.28
N ILE A 110 6.06 -9.05 27.48
CA ILE A 110 6.29 -9.84 26.28
C ILE A 110 7.73 -10.38 26.26
N ASP A 111 7.90 -11.54 25.64
CA ASP A 111 9.21 -12.18 25.43
C ASP A 111 10.24 -11.16 24.88
N PRO A 112 11.39 -10.98 25.57
CA PRO A 112 12.41 -9.99 25.21
C PRO A 112 12.86 -10.05 23.75
N LYS A 113 12.83 -11.22 23.11
CA LYS A 113 13.25 -11.37 21.70
C LYS A 113 12.38 -10.58 20.71
N PHE A 114 11.17 -10.19 21.11
CA PHE A 114 10.23 -9.40 20.29
C PHE A 114 10.22 -7.90 20.63
N MET A 115 11.04 -7.44 21.57
CA MET A 115 11.11 -6.02 21.95
C MET A 115 11.52 -5.12 20.79
N ALA A 116 12.45 -5.56 19.95
CA ALA A 116 12.88 -4.80 18.76
C ALA A 116 11.74 -4.59 17.75
N LEU A 117 10.76 -5.51 17.69
CA LEU A 117 9.58 -5.33 16.82
C LEU A 117 8.61 -4.30 17.40
N ARG A 118 8.43 -4.30 18.72
CA ARG A 118 7.65 -3.26 19.42
C ARG A 118 8.24 -1.88 19.16
N GLU A 119 9.54 -1.71 19.30
CA GLU A 119 10.22 -0.44 19.02
C GLU A 119 10.01 0.02 17.57
N ARG A 120 10.09 -0.91 16.61
CA ARG A 120 9.78 -0.60 15.20
C ARG A 120 8.32 -0.18 15.00
N TRP A 121 7.38 -0.86 15.68
CA TRP A 121 5.97 -0.50 15.64
C TRP A 121 5.71 0.88 16.27
N LEU A 122 6.30 1.18 17.42
CA LEU A 122 6.25 2.50 18.06
C LEU A 122 6.80 3.60 17.14
N LEU A 123 7.94 3.34 16.48
CA LEU A 123 8.53 4.27 15.53
C LEU A 123 7.62 4.48 14.30
N LYS A 124 6.94 3.43 13.83
CA LYS A 124 5.95 3.51 12.75
C LYS A 124 4.74 4.36 13.19
N ARG A 125 4.22 4.13 14.40
CA ARG A 125 3.11 4.91 14.96
C ARG A 125 3.50 6.38 15.16
N LYS A 126 4.66 6.63 15.75
CA LYS A 126 5.20 7.99 15.89
C LYS A 126 5.37 8.68 14.53
N ARG A 127 5.85 7.99 13.50
CA ARG A 127 5.93 8.56 12.14
C ARG A 127 4.54 8.86 11.54
N GLN A 128 3.52 8.09 11.89
CA GLN A 128 2.15 8.35 11.48
C GLN A 128 1.58 9.56 12.23
N GLU A 129 1.82 9.65 13.54
CA GLU A 129 1.47 10.79 14.39
C GLU A 129 2.21 12.07 13.95
N ASP A 130 3.53 12.02 13.76
CA ASP A 130 4.36 13.12 13.23
C ASP A 130 3.94 13.51 11.80
N SER A 131 3.41 12.57 11.01
CA SER A 131 2.83 12.89 9.70
C SER A 131 1.47 13.56 9.78
N ASN A 132 0.75 13.34 10.89
CA ASN A 132 -0.54 13.97 11.20
C ASN A 132 -0.35 15.35 11.88
N GLU A 133 0.71 15.59 12.65
CA GLU A 133 0.97 16.91 13.27
C GLU A 133 1.41 18.00 12.25
N GLY A 134 1.70 17.62 11.00
CA GLY A 134 1.92 18.54 9.88
C GLY A 134 0.78 18.59 8.85
N LEU A 135 -0.30 17.83 9.06
CA LEU A 135 -1.49 17.83 8.22
C LEU A 135 -2.71 18.05 9.12
N VAL A 136 -3.28 19.25 9.07
CA VAL A 136 -4.67 19.45 9.48
C VAL A 136 -5.53 18.52 8.63
N VAL A 137 -5.83 17.33 9.15
CA VAL A 137 -6.91 16.49 8.66
C VAL A 137 -8.17 17.19 9.16
N ILE A 138 -8.73 18.04 8.29
CA ILE A 138 -10.11 18.45 8.44
C ILE A 138 -10.93 17.17 8.19
N ASP A 139 -11.54 16.65 9.25
CA ASP A 139 -12.68 15.74 9.14
C ASP A 139 -13.82 16.51 8.47
N ASP A 140 -13.78 16.59 7.14
CA ASP A 140 -14.86 17.14 6.33
C ASP A 140 -15.85 16.01 6.02
N PRO A 141 -17.17 16.18 6.29
CA PRO A 141 -18.23 15.21 5.97
C PRO A 141 -18.33 14.80 4.49
N LEU A 142 -17.50 15.35 3.59
CA LEU A 142 -17.38 15.02 2.17
C LEU A 142 -16.61 13.71 1.87
N THR A 143 -16.98 12.59 2.49
CA THR A 143 -16.55 11.23 2.05
C THR A 143 -17.04 10.82 0.64
N LYS A 144 -17.60 11.77 -0.11
CA LYS A 144 -17.81 11.77 -1.57
C LYS A 144 -16.71 12.51 -2.35
N GLY A 145 -15.57 12.84 -1.74
CA GLY A 145 -14.43 13.40 -2.46
C GLY A 145 -13.87 12.40 -3.50
N PRO A 146 -13.31 12.87 -4.63
CA PRO A 146 -12.78 12.01 -5.67
C PRO A 146 -11.72 11.06 -5.09
N ARG A 147 -11.90 9.76 -5.34
CA ARG A 147 -11.06 8.69 -4.79
C ARG A 147 -9.87 8.44 -5.72
N LEU A 148 -8.79 7.92 -5.16
CA LEU A 148 -7.69 7.37 -5.95
C LEU A 148 -8.03 5.94 -6.33
N HIS A 149 -7.60 5.53 -7.52
CA HIS A 149 -7.70 4.14 -7.95
C HIS A 149 -6.87 3.25 -7.00
N PRO A 150 -7.41 2.12 -6.53
CA PRO A 150 -6.76 1.33 -5.48
C PRO A 150 -5.44 0.72 -5.96
N ILE A 151 -5.37 0.32 -7.23
CA ILE A 151 -4.17 -0.25 -7.83
C ILE A 151 -3.31 0.89 -8.40
N PRO A 152 -2.05 1.06 -7.94
CA PRO A 152 -1.15 2.05 -8.49
C PRO A 152 -0.68 1.64 -9.89
N VAL A 153 -0.44 2.64 -10.73
CA VAL A 153 0.22 2.48 -12.03
C VAL A 153 1.72 2.28 -11.79
N ASP A 154 2.26 1.19 -12.33
CA ASP A 154 3.67 0.83 -12.23
C ASP A 154 4.43 1.27 -13.48
N ALA A 155 5.31 2.26 -13.32
CA ALA A 155 6.17 2.80 -14.36
C ALA A 155 7.61 2.27 -14.29
N GLY A 156 7.85 1.22 -13.50
CA GLY A 156 9.17 0.64 -13.28
C GLY A 156 9.88 1.28 -12.10
N THR A 157 10.50 2.43 -12.34
CA THR A 157 11.27 3.13 -11.29
C THR A 157 10.39 3.97 -10.37
N PHE A 158 9.09 4.07 -10.66
CA PHE A 158 8.11 4.68 -9.77
C PHE A 158 6.73 4.03 -9.90
N LYS A 159 5.92 4.20 -8.86
CA LYS A 159 4.50 3.85 -8.79
C LYS A 159 3.69 5.06 -8.37
N VAL A 160 2.51 5.25 -8.94
CA VAL A 160 1.61 6.36 -8.60
C VAL A 160 0.16 5.94 -8.76
N GLN A 161 -0.71 6.34 -7.82
CA GLN A 161 -2.14 6.10 -7.93
C GLN A 161 -2.80 7.24 -8.70
N LYS A 162 -3.51 6.93 -9.78
CA LYS A 162 -4.30 7.91 -10.54
C LYS A 162 -5.67 8.15 -9.89
N PRO A 163 -6.36 9.26 -10.19
CA PRO A 163 -7.76 9.43 -9.81
C PRO A 163 -8.68 8.33 -10.38
N GLU A 164 -9.74 8.00 -9.64
CA GLU A 164 -10.78 7.08 -10.07
C GLU A 164 -11.54 7.65 -11.28
N GLY A 165 -11.94 6.78 -12.21
CA GLY A 165 -12.66 7.18 -13.43
C GLY A 165 -11.81 7.84 -14.53
N TRP A 166 -10.56 8.27 -14.23
CA TRP A 166 -9.65 8.87 -15.21
C TRP A 166 -9.02 7.82 -16.12
N SER A 167 -8.79 8.18 -17.39
CA SER A 167 -8.05 7.33 -18.32
C SER A 167 -6.54 7.34 -17.98
N SER A 168 -5.81 6.35 -18.49
CA SER A 168 -4.35 6.28 -18.40
C SER A 168 -3.81 5.95 -19.77
N LEU A 169 -2.80 6.71 -20.20
CA LEU A 169 -2.07 6.46 -21.45
C LEU A 169 -0.59 6.81 -21.27
N VAL A 170 0.24 6.35 -22.20
CA VAL A 170 1.69 6.61 -22.19
C VAL A 170 2.10 7.15 -23.54
N GLU A 171 2.68 8.35 -23.55
CA GLU A 171 3.20 9.02 -24.74
C GLU A 171 4.63 9.49 -24.45
N ASP A 172 5.60 9.11 -25.29
CA ASP A 172 7.01 9.52 -25.14
C ASP A 172 7.63 9.27 -23.75
N ASN A 173 7.24 8.16 -23.11
CA ASN A 173 7.60 7.78 -21.73
C ASN A 173 7.02 8.71 -20.63
N ILE A 174 5.99 9.47 -20.96
CA ILE A 174 5.18 10.26 -20.04
C ILE A 174 3.88 9.51 -19.77
N TRP A 175 3.64 9.20 -18.51
CA TRP A 175 2.35 8.68 -18.05
C TRP A 175 1.37 9.83 -17.92
N ILE A 176 0.24 9.72 -18.62
CA ILE A 176 -0.79 10.75 -18.66
C ILE A 176 -2.06 10.15 -18.08
N PHE A 177 -2.54 10.73 -16.98
CA PHE A 177 -3.86 10.45 -16.42
C PHE A 177 -4.78 11.60 -16.79
N GLN A 178 -5.92 11.34 -17.42
CA GLN A 178 -6.79 12.40 -17.92
C GLN A 178 -8.26 12.18 -17.52
N ALA A 179 -8.92 13.25 -17.09
CA ALA A 179 -10.35 13.25 -16.82
C ALA A 179 -11.16 13.10 -18.10
N LYS A 180 -12.30 12.40 -18.02
CA LYS A 180 -13.22 12.26 -19.16
C LYS A 180 -13.92 13.57 -19.49
N GLU A 181 -14.35 14.29 -18.46
CA GLU A 181 -15.05 15.57 -18.61
C GLU A 181 -14.04 16.70 -18.73
N ALA A 182 -14.41 17.70 -19.53
CA ALA A 182 -13.69 18.96 -19.64
C ALA A 182 -14.57 20.07 -19.10
N ARG A 183 -13.95 21.00 -18.37
CA ARG A 183 -14.57 22.27 -18.00
C ARG A 183 -13.91 23.37 -18.80
N GLU A 184 -14.73 24.24 -19.38
CA GLU A 184 -14.25 25.32 -20.26
C GLU A 184 -13.34 24.79 -21.40
N GLY A 185 -13.65 23.57 -21.86
CA GLY A 185 -12.93 22.87 -22.92
C GLY A 185 -11.52 22.38 -22.54
N TYR A 186 -11.12 22.43 -21.27
CA TYR A 186 -9.85 21.86 -20.81
C TYR A 186 -10.12 20.60 -19.98
N HIS A 187 -9.46 19.50 -20.32
CA HIS A 187 -9.52 18.27 -19.53
C HIS A 187 -8.44 18.32 -18.45
N PRO A 188 -8.81 18.21 -17.16
CA PRO A 188 -7.83 17.99 -16.10
C PRO A 188 -6.95 16.78 -16.41
N ARG A 189 -5.63 16.92 -16.19
CA ARG A 189 -4.65 15.89 -16.53
C ARG A 189 -3.46 15.89 -15.59
N ILE A 190 -2.84 14.73 -15.39
CA ILE A 190 -1.64 14.54 -14.59
C ILE A 190 -0.58 13.90 -15.48
N HIS A 191 0.55 14.56 -15.61
CA HIS A 191 1.73 14.02 -16.30
C HIS A 191 2.74 13.55 -15.26
N VAL A 192 3.23 12.33 -15.43
CA VAL A 192 4.28 11.75 -14.59
C VAL A 192 5.35 11.12 -15.45
N PHE A 193 6.59 11.54 -15.28
CA PHE A 193 7.73 11.00 -16.03
C PHE A 193 9.02 11.09 -15.23
N ALA A 194 10.05 10.39 -15.70
CA ALA A 194 11.38 10.43 -15.11
C ALA A 194 12.41 10.66 -16.22
N GLY A 195 13.41 11.48 -15.93
CA GLY A 195 14.60 11.67 -16.76
C GLY A 195 15.86 11.25 -15.99
N PRO A 196 16.98 10.98 -16.67
CA PRO A 196 18.25 10.76 -16.00
C PRO A 196 18.63 11.99 -15.16
N ALA A 197 19.24 11.76 -14.00
CA ALA A 197 19.82 12.81 -13.18
C ALA A 197 20.90 13.55 -13.99
N VAL A 198 20.72 14.85 -14.20
CA VAL A 198 21.55 15.64 -15.13
C VAL A 198 22.96 15.89 -14.58
N ILE A 199 23.12 15.97 -13.25
CA ILE A 199 24.38 16.40 -12.60
C ILE A 199 24.63 15.60 -11.31
N GLY A 200 25.90 15.30 -11.02
CA GLY A 200 26.34 14.38 -9.98
C GLY A 200 26.04 14.79 -8.53
N GLN A 201 25.66 16.05 -8.29
CA GLN A 201 25.16 16.52 -7.00
C GLN A 201 23.75 17.07 -7.12
N ALA A 202 22.98 16.89 -6.05
CA ALA A 202 21.58 17.26 -6.04
C ALA A 202 21.43 18.79 -6.22
N ASP A 203 22.21 19.59 -5.49
CA ASP A 203 22.11 21.07 -5.55
C ASP A 203 22.29 21.63 -6.96
N ASP A 204 23.20 21.06 -7.76
CA ASP A 204 23.38 21.44 -9.16
C ASP A 204 22.13 21.14 -10.00
N GLN A 205 21.46 20.00 -9.75
CA GLN A 205 20.21 19.67 -10.43
C GLN A 205 19.10 20.66 -10.09
N LEU A 206 19.04 21.15 -8.84
CA LEU A 206 18.08 22.16 -8.45
C LEU A 206 18.37 23.48 -9.17
N GLN A 207 19.61 23.96 -9.13
CA GLN A 207 19.99 25.21 -9.78
C GLN A 207 19.70 25.17 -11.28
N TRP A 208 20.04 24.05 -11.93
CA TRP A 208 19.71 23.82 -13.34
C TRP A 208 18.19 23.85 -13.57
N PHE A 209 17.41 23.16 -12.73
CA PHE A 209 15.96 23.14 -12.85
C PHE A 209 15.33 24.52 -12.64
N GLU A 210 15.79 25.26 -11.63
CA GLU A 210 15.35 26.63 -11.35
C GLU A 210 15.69 27.58 -12.49
N SER A 211 16.91 27.50 -13.03
CA SER A 211 17.31 28.26 -14.22
C SER A 211 16.43 27.91 -15.43
N ARG A 212 16.14 26.63 -15.66
CA ARG A 212 15.28 26.20 -16.77
C ARG A 212 13.85 26.67 -16.61
N MET A 213 13.30 26.58 -15.41
CA MET A 213 11.96 27.06 -15.08
C MET A 213 11.86 28.57 -15.22
N LYS A 214 12.84 29.31 -14.68
CA LYS A 214 12.92 30.77 -14.83
C LYS A 214 12.94 31.16 -16.30
N ARG A 215 13.79 30.51 -17.11
CA ARG A 215 13.86 30.77 -18.54
C ARG A 215 12.51 30.58 -19.24
N VAL A 216 11.79 29.49 -18.95
CA VAL A 216 10.47 29.24 -19.54
C VAL A 216 9.44 30.27 -19.04
N ALA A 217 9.52 30.70 -17.79
CA ALA A 217 8.66 31.75 -17.25
C ALA A 217 8.92 33.10 -17.94
N ASP A 218 10.20 33.49 -18.10
CA ASP A 218 10.63 34.73 -18.77
C ASP A 218 10.22 34.75 -20.26
N GLU A 219 10.20 33.57 -20.92
CA GLU A 219 9.68 33.37 -22.28
C GLU A 219 8.14 33.46 -22.35
N GLY A 220 7.45 33.81 -21.26
CA GLY A 220 5.99 33.92 -21.18
C GLY A 220 5.27 32.58 -21.04
N GLY A 221 5.99 31.50 -20.73
CA GLY A 221 5.43 30.15 -20.65
C GLY A 221 4.53 29.92 -19.44
N PHE A 222 4.84 30.51 -18.27
CA PHE A 222 4.01 30.45 -17.06
C PHE A 222 4.46 31.48 -16.00
N GLU A 223 3.62 31.70 -15.00
CA GLU A 223 3.88 32.45 -13.77
C GLU A 223 3.94 31.47 -12.58
N VAL A 224 4.93 31.60 -11.70
CA VAL A 224 4.99 30.83 -10.44
C VAL A 224 4.14 31.54 -9.38
N LYS A 225 3.16 30.85 -8.79
CA LYS A 225 2.28 31.42 -7.76
C LYS A 225 2.78 31.11 -6.36
N ASP A 226 2.98 29.83 -6.06
CA ASP A 226 3.51 29.38 -4.79
C ASP A 226 4.71 28.48 -5.03
N LYS A 227 5.74 28.61 -4.18
CA LYS A 227 6.89 27.70 -4.16
C LYS A 227 7.16 27.30 -2.72
N ALA A 228 6.97 26.02 -2.41
CA ALA A 228 7.24 25.50 -1.08
C ALA A 228 8.75 25.47 -0.80
N HIS A 229 9.12 25.46 0.49
CA HIS A 229 10.51 25.22 0.89
C HIS A 229 10.96 23.83 0.44
N LEU A 230 12.24 23.71 0.07
CA LEU A 230 12.85 22.44 -0.29
C LEU A 230 12.77 21.46 0.87
N LYS A 231 12.34 20.23 0.58
CA LYS A 231 12.29 19.16 1.58
C LYS A 231 13.38 18.13 1.28
N THR A 232 14.41 18.10 2.11
CA THR A 232 15.46 17.08 2.05
C THR A 232 14.90 15.70 2.44
N ARG A 233 15.35 14.65 1.75
CA ARG A 233 14.89 13.28 2.00
C ARG A 233 15.92 12.45 2.79
N PRO A 234 15.49 11.58 3.71
CA PRO A 234 16.34 10.53 4.27
C PRO A 234 16.84 9.61 3.15
N GLY A 235 18.16 9.48 2.99
CA GLY A 235 18.78 8.73 1.89
C GLY A 235 19.27 9.57 0.71
N GLY A 236 19.16 10.90 0.78
CA GLY A 236 19.70 11.84 -0.21
C GLY A 236 18.65 12.37 -1.19
N GLY A 237 18.98 13.53 -1.79
CA GLY A 237 18.08 14.27 -2.67
C GLY A 237 17.06 15.15 -1.94
N PHE A 238 16.22 15.83 -2.71
CA PHE A 238 15.21 16.75 -2.22
C PHE A 238 13.97 16.72 -3.11
N ASP A 239 12.88 17.26 -2.57
CA ASP A 239 11.65 17.49 -3.30
C ASP A 239 11.34 19.00 -3.36
N GLN A 240 10.90 19.48 -4.51
CA GLN A 240 10.39 20.83 -4.70
C GLN A 240 8.92 20.75 -5.11
N VAL A 241 8.04 21.47 -4.39
CA VAL A 241 6.62 21.62 -4.74
C VAL A 241 6.35 23.07 -5.14
N MET A 242 5.55 23.28 -6.18
CA MET A 242 5.14 24.61 -6.60
C MET A 242 3.79 24.59 -7.30
N SER A 243 3.10 25.73 -7.29
CA SER A 243 1.93 26.00 -8.12
C SER A 243 2.31 27.01 -9.21
N THR A 244 1.82 26.80 -10.43
CA THR A 244 2.08 27.70 -11.56
C THR A 244 0.80 28.02 -12.30
N ARG A 245 0.68 29.22 -12.84
CA ARG A 245 -0.40 29.66 -13.73
C ARG A 245 0.14 29.87 -15.13
N THR A 246 -0.59 29.47 -16.16
CA THR A 246 -0.23 29.73 -17.56
C THR A 246 -1.48 30.04 -18.37
N VAL A 247 -1.32 30.62 -19.57
CA VAL A 247 -2.41 30.83 -20.52
C VAL A 247 -2.14 29.99 -21.75
N VAL A 248 -2.96 28.97 -21.98
CA VAL A 248 -2.86 28.09 -23.15
C VAL A 248 -4.05 28.34 -24.05
N ARG A 249 -3.82 28.83 -25.28
CA ARG A 249 -4.88 29.12 -26.26
C ARG A 249 -6.01 30.00 -25.65
N ASN A 250 -5.62 31.09 -25.00
CA ASN A 250 -6.50 32.02 -24.27
C ASN A 250 -7.28 31.41 -23.09
N ARG A 251 -6.81 30.30 -22.53
CA ARG A 251 -7.42 29.67 -21.35
C ARG A 251 -6.46 29.66 -20.17
N PRO A 252 -6.86 30.18 -18.99
CA PRO A 252 -6.03 30.12 -17.81
C PRO A 252 -5.98 28.68 -17.27
N VAL A 253 -4.77 28.15 -17.16
CA VAL A 253 -4.49 26.81 -16.65
C VAL A 253 -3.65 26.94 -15.40
N MET A 254 -4.09 26.30 -14.33
CA MET A 254 -3.32 26.15 -13.11
C MET A 254 -2.66 24.79 -13.09
N ALA A 255 -1.46 24.71 -12.51
CA ALA A 255 -0.76 23.46 -12.35
C ALA A 255 -0.13 23.32 -10.97
N LEU A 256 -0.29 22.13 -10.36
CA LEU A 256 0.48 21.68 -9.21
C LEU A 256 1.64 20.83 -9.70
N ARG A 257 2.87 21.24 -9.36
CA ARG A 257 4.11 20.58 -9.78
C ARG A 257 4.86 20.07 -8.58
N LYS A 258 5.41 18.87 -8.71
CA LYS A 258 6.43 18.36 -7.80
C LYS A 258 7.56 17.70 -8.56
N VAL A 259 8.78 18.08 -8.20
CA VAL A 259 10.00 17.49 -8.73
C VAL A 259 10.69 16.75 -7.62
N PHE A 260 11.04 15.50 -7.89
CA PHE A 260 11.74 14.61 -6.96
C PHE A 260 13.14 14.37 -7.51
N PHE A 261 14.13 14.94 -6.84
CA PHE A 261 15.53 14.81 -7.21
C PHE A 261 16.10 13.59 -6.50
N ARG A 262 16.61 12.62 -7.25
CA ARG A 262 17.19 11.37 -6.75
C ARG A 262 18.55 11.13 -7.38
N LYS A 263 19.20 10.03 -6.99
CA LYS A 263 20.60 9.77 -7.35
C LYS A 263 20.76 9.41 -8.83
N LYS A 264 19.84 8.60 -9.38
CA LYS A 264 19.92 8.12 -10.77
C LYS A 264 18.99 8.90 -11.70
N HIS A 265 17.85 9.36 -11.19
CA HIS A 265 16.81 10.02 -11.99
C HIS A 265 16.23 11.25 -11.29
N THR A 266 15.68 12.16 -12.10
CA THR A 266 14.79 13.23 -11.66
C THR A 266 13.37 12.90 -12.10
N TYR A 267 12.43 12.91 -11.16
CA TYR A 267 11.03 12.57 -11.43
C TYR A 267 10.19 13.83 -11.41
N PHE A 268 9.25 13.91 -12.34
CA PHE A 268 8.36 15.04 -12.51
C PHE A 268 6.93 14.56 -12.36
N PHE A 269 6.19 15.21 -11.48
CA PHE A 269 4.74 15.11 -11.35
C PHE A 269 4.16 16.48 -11.66
N THR A 270 3.23 16.57 -12.61
CA THR A 270 2.50 17.81 -12.86
C THR A 270 1.03 17.53 -13.11
N ALA A 271 0.17 18.05 -12.25
CA ALA A 271 -1.27 18.04 -12.42
C ALA A 271 -1.74 19.40 -12.94
N TYR A 272 -2.56 19.42 -13.99
CA TYR A 272 -3.08 20.59 -14.66
C TYR A 272 -4.62 20.56 -14.63
N CYS A 273 -5.25 21.72 -14.47
CA CYS A 273 -6.68 21.91 -14.73
C CYS A 273 -6.95 23.36 -15.13
N HIS A 274 -8.20 23.64 -15.50
CA HIS A 274 -8.62 25.02 -15.65
C HIS A 274 -8.50 25.78 -14.31
N GLU A 275 -8.22 27.08 -14.35
CA GLU A 275 -8.04 27.89 -13.13
C GLU A 275 -9.27 27.85 -12.21
N SER A 276 -10.48 27.86 -12.78
CA SER A 276 -11.75 27.81 -12.02
C SER A 276 -11.99 26.48 -11.28
N GLU A 277 -11.34 25.39 -11.70
CA GLU A 277 -11.46 24.06 -11.06
C GLU A 277 -10.36 23.78 -10.04
N PHE A 278 -9.29 24.57 -10.04
CA PHE A 278 -8.10 24.26 -9.26
C PHE A 278 -8.38 24.14 -7.75
N PRO A 279 -9.19 25.01 -7.11
CA PRO A 279 -9.52 24.86 -5.69
C PRO A 279 -10.18 23.52 -5.36
N GLU A 280 -11.10 23.05 -6.23
CA GLU A 280 -11.84 21.79 -6.06
C GLU A 280 -10.93 20.56 -6.27
N LEU A 281 -10.04 20.62 -7.27
CA LEU A 281 -9.17 19.50 -7.65
C LEU A 281 -7.84 19.44 -6.91
N ARG A 282 -7.45 20.52 -6.21
CA ARG A 282 -6.14 20.61 -5.53
C ARG A 282 -5.92 19.46 -4.56
N ALA A 283 -6.89 19.17 -3.69
CA ALA A 283 -6.76 18.09 -2.70
C ALA A 283 -6.59 16.71 -3.38
N LEU A 284 -7.28 16.47 -4.51
CA LEU A 284 -7.12 15.26 -5.31
C LEU A 284 -5.71 15.16 -5.91
N PHE A 285 -5.20 16.27 -6.46
CA PHE A 285 -3.86 16.33 -7.03
C PHE A 285 -2.78 16.10 -5.97
N GLU A 286 -2.94 16.69 -4.79
CA GLU A 286 -2.03 16.50 -3.66
C GLU A 286 -2.03 15.04 -3.17
N ARG A 287 -3.19 14.40 -3.09
CA ARG A 287 -3.29 12.96 -2.76
C ARG A 287 -2.62 12.07 -3.82
N CYS A 288 -2.87 12.33 -5.10
CA CYS A 288 -2.24 11.60 -6.21
C CYS A 288 -0.71 11.77 -6.16
N MET A 289 -0.22 12.99 -5.96
CA MET A 289 1.19 13.31 -5.80
C MET A 289 1.82 12.62 -4.59
N ALA A 290 1.13 12.59 -3.45
CA ALA A 290 1.59 11.92 -2.23
C ALA A 290 1.65 10.40 -2.37
N SER A 291 0.83 9.81 -3.24
CA SER A 291 0.85 8.37 -3.53
C SER A 291 2.11 7.90 -4.28
N MET A 292 2.89 8.84 -4.83
CA MET A 292 4.05 8.52 -5.64
C MET A 292 5.15 7.84 -4.81
N ARG A 293 5.50 6.61 -5.18
CA ARG A 293 6.59 5.83 -4.59
C ARG A 293 7.69 5.62 -5.62
N ILE A 294 8.92 5.96 -5.27
CA ILE A 294 10.08 5.87 -6.18
C ILE A 294 11.00 4.74 -5.71
N ASN A 295 11.44 3.89 -6.63
CA ASN A 295 12.42 2.85 -6.40
C ASN A 295 13.42 2.81 -7.58
N GLU A 296 14.60 3.38 -7.38
CA GLU A 296 15.65 3.47 -8.41
C GLU A 296 16.40 2.15 -8.66
N ASP A 297 16.14 1.12 -7.85
CA ASP A 297 16.73 -0.22 -7.97
C ASP A 297 15.75 -1.23 -8.60
N ALA A 298 14.50 -0.82 -8.84
CA ALA A 298 13.53 -1.64 -9.55
C ALA A 298 13.90 -1.79 -11.03
N LYS A 299 13.68 -2.99 -11.59
CA LYS A 299 13.79 -3.20 -13.04
C LYS A 299 12.72 -2.35 -13.75
N PRO A 300 13.05 -1.68 -14.87
CA PRO A 300 12.08 -0.90 -15.62
C PRO A 300 10.89 -1.77 -16.03
N ALA A 301 9.67 -1.25 -15.86
CA ALA A 301 8.47 -1.96 -16.25
C ALA A 301 8.53 -2.28 -17.74
N LYS A 302 8.10 -3.49 -18.12
CA LYS A 302 7.89 -3.82 -19.54
C LYS A 302 6.90 -2.80 -20.09
N LYS A 303 7.32 -2.06 -21.12
CA LYS A 303 6.44 -1.08 -21.79
C LYS A 303 5.10 -1.76 -22.11
N PRO A 304 3.95 -1.15 -21.76
CA PRO A 304 2.68 -1.68 -22.22
C PRO A 304 2.74 -1.78 -23.74
N ALA A 305 2.31 -2.93 -24.28
CA ALA A 305 2.26 -3.12 -25.72
C ALA A 305 1.44 -1.98 -26.31
N VAL A 306 2.08 -1.09 -27.07
CA VAL A 306 1.40 -0.04 -27.80
C VAL A 306 0.43 -0.77 -28.73
N ALA A 307 -0.88 -0.61 -28.47
CA ALA A 307 -1.88 -1.07 -29.41
C ALA A 307 -1.57 -0.39 -30.74
N LYS A 308 -1.10 -1.16 -31.73
CA LYS A 308 -0.94 -0.65 -33.09
C LYS A 308 -2.31 -0.12 -33.48
N LYS A 309 -2.41 1.20 -33.72
CA LYS A 309 -3.59 1.76 -34.36
C LYS A 309 -3.78 1.01 -35.70
N PRO A 310 -5.00 0.54 -36.01
CA PRO A 310 -5.30 -0.08 -37.29
C PRO A 310 -5.06 0.90 -38.45
#